data_AF-A0A2G5BBQ0-F1
#
_entry.id   AF-A0A2G5BBQ0-F1
#
_cell.length_a   1.000
_cell.length_b   1.000
_cell.length_c   1.000
_cell.angle_alpha   90.00
_cell.angle_beta   90.00
_cell.angle_gamma   90.00
#
_symmetry.space_group_name_H-M   'P 1'
#
loop_
_entity.id
_entity.type
_entity.pdbx_description
1 polymer ?
#
loop_
_entity_poly.entity_id
_entity_poly.type
_entity_poly.pdbx_seq_one_letter_code
_entity_poly.pdbx_strand_id
1 'polypeptide(L)'
;MTLFTNEHILQQRISPETRENLLSSLFGVNAKNPDRNDTVAIAVCGGLYVFTAIMLVFAWCNYNYRPIRAKNLTWTTLIYLSALLWYIGNIACNGHVWLVNNWSRCKVWVLWFRVLFTYVFASMNIVRFFALDRVFNQKKPFTTRSSIIAFALVVVLNVTYCLVNHLISDSLTVEYVPALEACNITMAFRIAALVFQWILWIGVSVLIFRLRNIQSSFNEFYESIAIFVVVIALLLETTVTNVHYRYYVLEQPRRIEKTVMDAAASNLVVWLIMAYPVAMCLFRHRSYERWWLERLTDDNHNDLFTRVDDQDSVALNNHKFNITSTSPSDTAHLRISNPTSFPATMHADNTVGGHLDSRQATLGMSSIFNIEYPRYMPDNRYVL
;
A
#
# COMPACT_ATOMS: atom_id res chain seq x y z
N MET A 1 -30.25 36.85 -20.69
CA MET A 1 -31.45 36.00 -20.62
C MET A 1 -31.55 35.30 -21.97
N THR A 2 -30.76 34.24 -22.11
CA THR A 2 -30.36 33.67 -23.40
C THR A 2 -31.27 32.48 -23.70
N LEU A 3 -32.01 32.57 -24.80
CA LEU A 3 -32.70 31.45 -25.42
C LEU A 3 -31.66 30.40 -25.84
N PHE A 4 -31.39 29.42 -24.97
CA PHE A 4 -30.90 28.11 -25.40
C PHE A 4 -32.13 27.30 -25.82
N THR A 5 -32.66 27.62 -27.00
CA THR A 5 -33.67 26.81 -27.69
C THR A 5 -33.02 25.48 -28.06
N ASN A 6 -33.36 24.43 -27.32
CA ASN A 6 -33.72 23.08 -27.79
C ASN A 6 -33.24 22.64 -29.18
N GLU A 7 -31.96 22.81 -29.50
CA GLU A 7 -31.25 21.91 -30.40
C GLU A 7 -30.90 20.65 -29.60
N HIS A 8 -31.94 19.96 -29.13
CA HIS A 8 -31.93 18.51 -29.13
C HIS A 8 -31.91 18.10 -30.61
N ILE A 9 -30.78 18.33 -31.27
CA ILE A 9 -30.43 17.59 -32.47
C ILE A 9 -30.58 16.15 -32.01
N LEU A 10 -31.61 15.51 -32.53
CA LEU A 10 -31.81 14.08 -32.48
C LEU A 10 -30.58 13.53 -33.21
N GLN A 11 -29.47 13.42 -32.48
CA GLN A 11 -28.20 12.97 -33.01
C GLN A 11 -28.46 11.52 -33.33
N GLN A 12 -28.85 11.29 -34.58
CA GLN A 12 -29.36 10.04 -35.07
C GLN A 12 -28.30 9.00 -34.71
N ARG A 13 -28.64 8.14 -33.76
CA ARG A 13 -27.67 7.22 -33.15
C ARG A 13 -27.16 6.33 -34.27
N ILE A 14 -25.92 6.56 -34.69
CA ILE A 14 -25.27 5.78 -35.73
C ILE A 14 -25.30 4.33 -35.27
N SER A 15 -25.65 3.42 -36.19
CA SER A 15 -25.67 1.99 -35.85
C SER A 15 -24.27 1.57 -35.35
N PRO A 16 -24.17 0.68 -34.35
CA PRO A 16 -22.89 0.23 -33.81
C PRO A 16 -21.91 -0.27 -34.90
N GLU A 17 -22.42 -1.00 -35.91
CA GLU A 17 -21.64 -1.53 -37.03
C GLU A 17 -21.12 -0.41 -37.95
N THR A 18 -21.96 0.57 -38.30
CA THR A 18 -21.53 1.72 -39.09
C THR A 18 -20.44 2.51 -38.36
N ARG A 19 -20.54 2.63 -37.03
CA ARG A 19 -19.52 3.31 -36.21
C ARG A 19 -18.19 2.57 -36.22
N GLU A 20 -18.19 1.24 -36.10
CA GLU A 20 -16.97 0.44 -36.16
C GLU A 20 -16.27 0.60 -37.51
N ASN A 21 -17.00 0.45 -38.62
CA ASN A 21 -16.45 0.62 -39.96
C ASN A 21 -15.89 2.03 -40.18
N LEU A 22 -16.59 3.06 -39.70
CA LEU A 22 -16.13 4.44 -39.78
C LEU A 22 -14.84 4.63 -38.96
N LEU A 23 -14.82 4.21 -37.71
CA LEU A 23 -13.66 4.30 -36.81
C LEU A 23 -12.45 3.56 -37.37
N SER A 24 -12.67 2.35 -37.89
CA SER A 24 -11.63 1.54 -38.50
C SER A 24 -11.05 2.18 -39.74
N SER A 25 -11.90 2.79 -40.58
CA SER A 25 -11.43 3.51 -41.78
C SER A 25 -10.68 4.80 -41.42
N LEU A 26 -11.13 5.55 -40.42
CA LEU A 26 -10.56 6.83 -40.02
C LEU A 26 -9.19 6.68 -39.34
N PHE A 27 -9.05 5.67 -38.47
CA PHE A 27 -7.87 5.51 -37.63
C PHE A 27 -6.94 4.38 -38.10
N GLY A 28 -7.34 3.56 -39.07
CA GLY A 28 -6.55 2.42 -39.55
C GLY A 28 -6.37 1.32 -38.51
N VAL A 29 -7.29 1.20 -37.55
CA VAL A 29 -7.26 0.20 -36.47
C VAL A 29 -8.50 -0.70 -36.52
N ASN A 30 -8.44 -1.90 -35.94
CA ASN A 30 -9.62 -2.76 -35.81
C ASN A 30 -10.47 -2.32 -34.61
N ALA A 31 -11.24 -1.24 -34.80
CA ALA A 31 -12.09 -0.66 -33.78
C ALA A 31 -13.29 -1.58 -33.54
N LYS A 32 -13.48 -2.00 -32.29
CA LYS A 32 -14.61 -2.83 -31.89
C LYS A 32 -15.34 -2.20 -30.72
N ASN A 33 -16.66 -2.21 -30.80
CA ASN A 33 -17.51 -1.79 -29.70
C ASN A 33 -17.35 -2.72 -28.49
N PRO A 34 -17.76 -2.27 -27.29
CA PRO A 34 -17.82 -3.14 -26.11
C PRO A 34 -18.74 -4.33 -26.36
N ASP A 35 -18.27 -5.54 -26.04
CA ASP A 35 -19.01 -6.78 -26.28
C ASP A 35 -19.05 -7.73 -25.06
N ARG A 36 -19.42 -8.99 -25.30
CA ARG A 36 -19.47 -10.03 -24.27
C ARG A 36 -18.08 -10.33 -23.67
N ASN A 37 -17.00 -10.27 -24.45
CA ASN A 37 -15.66 -10.54 -23.95
C ASN A 37 -15.18 -9.45 -22.99
N ASP A 38 -15.49 -8.18 -23.27
CA ASP A 38 -15.25 -7.08 -22.34
C ASP A 38 -15.99 -7.30 -21.00
N THR A 39 -17.25 -7.72 -21.09
CA THR A 39 -18.07 -8.02 -19.91
C THR A 39 -17.49 -9.18 -19.09
N VAL A 40 -17.02 -10.24 -19.76
CA VAL A 40 -16.35 -11.38 -19.11
C VAL A 40 -15.05 -10.93 -18.45
N ALA A 41 -14.24 -10.12 -19.12
CA ALA A 41 -13.00 -9.59 -18.55
C ALA A 41 -13.26 -8.74 -17.30
N ILE A 42 -14.28 -7.87 -17.33
CA ILE A 42 -14.72 -7.11 -16.15
C ILE A 42 -15.14 -8.04 -15.03
N ALA A 43 -15.98 -9.04 -15.31
CA ALA A 43 -16.48 -9.96 -14.29
C ALA A 43 -15.34 -10.77 -13.63
N VAL A 44 -14.40 -11.29 -14.42
CA VAL A 44 -13.24 -12.05 -13.90
C VAL A 44 -12.34 -11.16 -13.04
N CYS A 45 -11.99 -9.96 -13.52
CA CYS A 45 -11.17 -9.02 -12.77
C CYS A 45 -11.88 -8.55 -11.49
N GLY A 46 -13.18 -8.27 -11.56
CA GLY A 46 -14.01 -7.95 -10.39
C GLY A 46 -14.04 -9.09 -9.37
N GLY A 47 -14.12 -10.34 -9.84
CA GLY A 47 -14.02 -11.53 -9.00
C GLY A 47 -12.70 -11.61 -8.22
N LEU A 48 -11.57 -11.24 -8.83
CA LEU A 48 -10.28 -11.15 -8.13
C LEU A 48 -10.33 -10.11 -6.99
N TYR A 49 -10.92 -8.94 -7.24
CA TYR A 49 -11.08 -7.91 -6.20
C TYR A 49 -11.99 -8.37 -5.05
N VAL A 50 -13.06 -9.12 -5.35
CA VAL A 50 -13.94 -9.70 -4.32
C VAL A 50 -13.19 -10.73 -3.50
N PHE A 51 -12.42 -11.61 -4.12
CA PHE A 51 -11.59 -12.60 -3.42
C PHE A 51 -10.58 -11.92 -2.49
N THR A 52 -9.91 -10.87 -2.96
CA THR A 52 -9.00 -10.05 -2.14
C THR A 52 -9.73 -9.35 -1.00
N ALA A 53 -10.96 -8.87 -1.21
CA ALA A 53 -11.78 -8.30 -0.14
C ALA A 53 -12.07 -9.33 0.95
N ILE A 54 -12.46 -10.55 0.58
CA ILE A 54 -12.73 -11.64 1.54
C ILE A 54 -11.47 -11.95 2.36
N MET A 55 -10.30 -12.02 1.71
CA MET A 55 -9.01 -12.21 2.39
C MET A 55 -8.73 -11.07 3.40
N LEU A 56 -8.98 -9.81 3.03
CA LEU A 56 -8.78 -8.67 3.94
C LEU A 56 -9.79 -8.66 5.09
N VAL A 57 -11.06 -8.98 4.83
CA VAL A 57 -12.09 -9.13 5.87
C VAL A 57 -11.68 -10.21 6.86
N PHE A 58 -11.23 -11.37 6.36
CA PHE A 58 -10.69 -12.43 7.21
C PHE A 58 -9.51 -11.93 8.07
N ALA A 59 -8.58 -11.17 7.48
CA ALA A 59 -7.47 -10.58 8.21
C ALA A 59 -7.93 -9.58 9.29
N TRP A 60 -8.96 -8.78 9.02
CA TRP A 60 -9.57 -7.87 10.01
C TRP A 60 -10.26 -8.64 11.15
N CYS A 61 -10.98 -9.72 10.85
CA CYS A 61 -11.57 -10.59 11.87
C CYS A 61 -10.51 -11.24 12.77
N ASN A 62 -9.31 -11.48 12.23
CA ASN A 62 -8.17 -12.06 12.94
C ASN A 62 -7.09 -11.01 13.26
N TYR A 63 -7.46 -9.74 13.46
CA TYR A 63 -6.52 -8.64 13.68
C TYR A 63 -5.62 -8.83 14.93
N ASN A 64 -6.08 -9.60 15.92
CA ASN A 64 -5.30 -9.92 17.12
C ASN A 64 -4.10 -10.83 16.83
N TYR A 65 -4.05 -11.49 15.67
CA TYR A 65 -2.93 -12.31 15.26
C TYR A 65 -1.71 -11.44 14.93
N ARG A 66 -0.64 -11.54 15.74
CA ARG A 66 0.52 -10.63 15.69
C ARG A 66 1.16 -10.50 14.30
N PRO A 67 1.35 -11.58 13.52
CA PRO A 67 1.91 -11.45 12.17
C PRO A 67 1.04 -10.66 11.19
N ILE A 68 -0.29 -10.75 11.29
CA ILE A 68 -1.22 -9.95 10.48
C ILE A 68 -1.13 -8.47 10.90
N ARG A 69 -1.11 -8.21 12.21
CA ARG A 69 -1.01 -6.85 12.75
C ARG A 69 0.28 -6.15 12.31
N ALA A 70 1.40 -6.87 12.32
CA ALA A 70 2.71 -6.34 11.91
C ALA A 70 2.76 -5.85 10.46
N LYS A 71 1.96 -6.43 9.55
CA LYS A 71 1.86 -5.98 8.14
C LYS A 71 1.08 -4.68 7.95
N ASN A 72 0.62 -4.06 9.03
CA ASN A 72 -0.12 -2.80 9.05
C ASN A 72 -1.38 -2.84 8.17
N LEU A 73 -2.38 -3.58 8.65
CA LEU A 73 -3.61 -3.89 7.92
C LEU A 73 -4.37 -2.65 7.41
N THR A 74 -4.31 -1.54 8.13
CA THR A 74 -4.94 -0.27 7.73
C THR A 74 -4.37 0.25 6.42
N TRP A 75 -3.05 0.37 6.30
CA TRP A 75 -2.42 0.84 5.05
C TRP A 75 -2.65 -0.12 3.90
N THR A 76 -2.59 -1.43 4.15
CA THR A 76 -2.87 -2.43 3.12
C THR A 76 -4.32 -2.37 2.63
N THR A 77 -5.27 -2.11 3.52
CA THR A 77 -6.68 -1.90 3.15
C THR A 77 -6.84 -0.62 2.30
N LEU A 78 -6.13 0.46 2.63
CA LEU A 78 -6.14 1.68 1.82
C LEU A 78 -5.51 1.47 0.43
N ILE A 79 -4.42 0.68 0.35
CA ILE A 79 -3.84 0.24 -0.94
C ILE A 79 -4.91 -0.48 -1.76
N TYR A 80 -5.59 -1.46 -1.18
CA TYR A 80 -6.67 -2.20 -1.85
C TYR A 80 -7.81 -1.29 -2.31
N LEU A 81 -8.31 -0.39 -1.45
CA LEU A 81 -9.40 0.51 -1.81
C LEU A 81 -9.02 1.46 -2.95
N SER A 82 -7.78 1.98 -2.92
CA SER A 82 -7.28 2.81 -4.02
C SER A 82 -7.15 2.00 -5.33
N ALA A 83 -6.69 0.75 -5.27
CA ALA A 83 -6.65 -0.13 -6.43
C ALA A 83 -8.05 -0.41 -6.99
N LEU A 84 -9.04 -0.68 -6.13
CA LEU A 84 -10.42 -0.93 -6.53
C LEU A 84 -11.04 0.29 -7.24
N LEU A 85 -10.85 1.49 -6.68
CA LEU A 85 -11.36 2.72 -7.29
C LEU A 85 -10.64 3.07 -8.59
N TRP A 86 -9.33 2.79 -8.67
CA TRP A 86 -8.58 2.86 -9.91
C TRP A 86 -9.12 1.88 -10.96
N TYR A 87 -9.40 0.63 -10.59
CA TYR A 87 -10.00 -0.37 -11.47
C TYR A 87 -11.36 0.07 -12.03
N ILE A 88 -12.22 0.67 -11.19
CA ILE A 88 -13.49 1.26 -11.65
C ILE A 88 -13.23 2.37 -12.67
N GLY A 89 -12.25 3.24 -12.44
CA GLY A 89 -11.81 4.24 -13.41
C GLY A 89 -11.30 3.63 -14.72
N ASN A 90 -10.57 2.53 -14.65
CA ASN A 90 -10.07 1.80 -15.81
C ASN A 90 -11.21 1.23 -16.67
N ILE A 91 -12.29 0.70 -16.07
CA ILE A 91 -13.47 0.22 -16.81
C ILE A 91 -14.04 1.35 -17.70
N ALA A 92 -14.22 2.53 -17.12
CA ALA A 92 -14.72 3.70 -17.83
C ALA A 92 -13.76 4.16 -18.95
N CYS A 93 -12.46 4.22 -18.64
CA CYS A 93 -11.50 4.88 -19.51
C CYS A 93 -10.88 3.97 -20.59
N ASN A 94 -10.92 2.65 -20.41
CA ASN A 94 -10.39 1.68 -21.37
C ASN A 94 -11.45 1.24 -22.40
N GLY A 95 -12.63 1.85 -22.40
CA GLY A 95 -13.65 1.62 -23.43
C GLY A 95 -14.37 0.28 -23.28
N HIS A 96 -14.47 -0.26 -22.06
CA HIS A 96 -15.26 -1.47 -21.80
C HIS A 96 -16.76 -1.20 -21.67
N VAL A 97 -17.15 0.06 -21.52
CA VAL A 97 -18.55 0.47 -21.37
C VAL A 97 -18.88 1.62 -22.31
N TRP A 98 -20.13 1.69 -22.72
CA TRP A 98 -20.65 2.77 -23.54
C TRP A 98 -20.74 4.05 -22.71
N LEU A 99 -20.08 5.13 -23.14
CA LEU A 99 -20.02 6.39 -22.40
C LEU A 99 -21.24 7.28 -22.65
N VAL A 100 -22.41 6.78 -22.23
CA VAL A 100 -23.70 7.49 -22.33
C VAL A 100 -24.12 7.99 -20.95
N ASN A 101 -24.87 9.09 -20.90
CA ASN A 101 -25.40 9.69 -19.66
C ASN A 101 -24.30 10.01 -18.63
N ASN A 102 -24.34 9.42 -17.43
CA ASN A 102 -23.36 9.68 -16.37
C ASN A 102 -21.93 9.27 -16.75
N TRP A 103 -21.77 8.34 -17.71
CA TRP A 103 -20.47 7.90 -18.19
C TRP A 103 -19.82 8.89 -19.16
N SER A 104 -20.57 9.83 -19.74
CA SER A 104 -20.01 10.87 -20.62
C SER A 104 -19.19 11.94 -19.88
N ARG A 105 -19.22 11.95 -18.53
CA ARG A 105 -18.43 12.86 -17.69
C ARG A 105 -16.96 12.45 -17.64
N CYS A 106 -16.28 12.52 -18.77
CA CYS A 106 -14.92 12.03 -18.97
C CYS A 106 -13.90 12.52 -17.95
N LYS A 107 -13.93 13.81 -17.58
CA LYS A 107 -13.03 14.36 -16.57
C LYS A 107 -13.18 13.69 -15.20
N VAL A 108 -14.40 13.29 -14.81
CA VAL A 108 -14.63 12.59 -13.54
C VAL A 108 -13.94 11.23 -13.57
N TRP A 109 -14.20 10.43 -14.60
CA TRP A 109 -13.67 9.08 -14.70
C TRP A 109 -12.15 9.05 -14.92
N VAL A 110 -11.64 9.90 -15.82
CA VAL A 110 -10.21 9.94 -16.14
C VAL A 110 -9.41 10.58 -15.01
N LEU A 111 -9.78 11.77 -14.52
CA LEU A 111 -8.96 12.47 -13.53
C LEU A 111 -9.16 11.91 -12.12
N TRP A 112 -10.41 11.75 -11.68
CA TRP A 112 -10.70 11.46 -10.28
C TRP A 112 -10.72 9.97 -9.96
N PHE A 113 -11.19 9.13 -10.88
CA PHE A 113 -11.19 7.68 -10.63
C PHE A 113 -9.90 7.01 -11.10
N ARG A 114 -9.48 7.28 -12.34
CA ARG A 114 -8.28 6.64 -12.90
C ARG A 114 -7.01 7.28 -12.35
N VAL A 115 -6.74 8.54 -12.67
CA VAL A 115 -5.45 9.19 -12.36
C VAL A 115 -5.23 9.34 -10.85
N LEU A 116 -6.18 9.98 -10.14
CA LEU A 116 -6.04 10.21 -8.69
C LEU A 116 -5.81 8.93 -7.91
N PHE A 117 -6.62 7.89 -8.11
CA PHE A 117 -6.46 6.66 -7.32
C PHE A 117 -5.25 5.82 -7.73
N THR A 118 -4.77 5.92 -8.97
CA THR A 118 -3.45 5.36 -9.33
C THR A 118 -2.33 6.06 -8.54
N TYR A 119 -2.42 7.38 -8.39
CA TYR A 119 -1.44 8.15 -7.62
C TYR A 119 -1.54 7.87 -6.13
N VAL A 120 -2.76 7.79 -5.58
CA VAL A 120 -2.99 7.40 -4.19
C VAL A 120 -2.46 5.98 -3.94
N PHE A 121 -2.69 5.04 -4.85
CA PHE A 121 -2.11 3.68 -4.76
C PHE A 121 -0.58 3.70 -4.66
N ALA A 122 0.10 4.44 -5.54
CA ALA A 122 1.55 4.61 -5.47
C ALA A 122 1.98 5.29 -4.15
N SER A 123 1.24 6.31 -3.73
CA SER A 123 1.51 7.07 -2.50
C SER A 123 1.37 6.21 -1.24
N MET A 124 0.41 5.29 -1.19
CA MET A 124 0.25 4.39 -0.06
C MET A 124 1.43 3.43 0.05
N ASN A 125 1.97 2.98 -1.09
CA ASN A 125 3.21 2.19 -1.10
C ASN A 125 4.41 3.01 -0.62
N ILE A 126 4.53 4.29 -0.99
CA ILE A 126 5.55 5.21 -0.45
C ILE A 126 5.44 5.31 1.07
N VAL A 127 4.24 5.58 1.61
CA VAL A 127 4.03 5.70 3.06
C VAL A 127 4.38 4.41 3.78
N ARG A 128 4.03 3.25 3.20
CA ARG A 128 4.39 1.93 3.74
C ARG A 128 5.90 1.74 3.80
N PHE A 129 6.62 1.96 2.69
CA PHE A 129 8.08 1.79 2.67
C PHE A 129 8.80 2.83 3.55
N PHE A 130 8.26 4.04 3.64
CA PHE A 130 8.75 5.05 4.57
C PHE A 130 8.57 4.63 6.04
N ALA A 131 7.46 3.96 6.37
CA ALA A 131 7.25 3.39 7.69
C ALA A 131 8.32 2.35 8.04
N LEU A 132 8.61 1.44 7.10
CA LEU A 132 9.65 0.43 7.25
C LEU A 132 11.04 1.07 7.41
N ASP A 133 11.40 2.05 6.58
CA ASP A 133 12.69 2.76 6.69
C ASP A 133 12.83 3.46 8.05
N ARG A 134 11.76 4.09 8.53
CA ARG A 134 11.79 4.78 9.82
C ARG A 134 11.99 3.80 10.98
N VAL A 135 11.31 2.66 10.96
CA VAL A 135 11.41 1.68 12.05
C VAL A 135 12.76 0.97 12.02
N PHE A 136 13.15 0.42 10.86
CA PHE A 136 14.33 -0.45 10.79
C PHE A 136 15.64 0.33 10.63
N ASN A 137 15.71 1.30 9.71
CA ASN A 137 16.94 2.05 9.48
C ASN A 137 17.14 3.19 10.48
N GLN A 138 16.07 3.94 10.78
CA GLN A 138 16.20 5.11 11.66
C GLN A 138 16.03 4.77 13.14
N LYS A 139 15.63 3.54 13.48
CA LYS A 139 15.32 3.08 14.85
C LYS A 139 14.37 4.04 15.58
N LYS A 140 13.45 4.69 14.84
CA LYS A 140 12.48 5.66 15.38
C LYS A 140 11.08 5.05 15.37
N PRO A 141 10.29 5.22 16.44
CA PRO A 141 8.92 4.74 16.43
C PRO A 141 8.14 5.43 15.30
N PHE A 142 7.40 4.62 14.54
CA PHE A 142 6.47 5.12 13.55
C PHE A 142 5.18 5.51 14.25
N THR A 143 5.15 6.73 14.78
CA THR A 143 3.95 7.26 15.43
C THR A 143 2.86 7.53 14.41
N THR A 144 1.61 7.28 14.78
CA THR A 144 0.41 7.52 13.96
C THR A 144 0.35 8.96 13.42
N ARG A 145 0.89 9.95 14.14
CA ARG A 145 0.93 11.34 13.66
C ARG A 145 1.86 11.52 12.47
N SER A 146 3.07 10.96 12.52
CA SER A 146 4.02 11.14 11.43
C SER A 146 3.58 10.42 10.15
N SER A 147 2.89 9.29 10.30
CA SER A 147 2.35 8.53 9.17
C SER A 147 1.21 9.29 8.49
N ILE A 148 0.30 9.87 9.28
CA ILE A 148 -0.79 10.71 8.78
C ILE A 148 -0.26 11.95 8.07
N ILE A 149 0.78 12.61 8.60
CA ILE A 149 1.39 13.77 7.93
C ILE A 149 1.98 13.38 6.58
N ALA A 150 2.75 12.29 6.51
CA ALA A 150 3.30 11.80 5.25
C ALA A 150 2.20 11.45 4.25
N PHE A 151 1.16 10.74 4.69
CA PHE A 151 -0.02 10.43 3.88
C PHE A 151 -0.72 11.69 3.37
N ALA A 152 -1.05 12.63 4.25
CA ALA A 152 -1.75 13.86 3.92
C ALA A 152 -0.96 14.70 2.91
N LEU A 153 0.36 14.81 3.07
CA LEU A 153 1.23 15.54 2.14
C LEU A 153 1.13 14.97 0.72
N VAL A 154 1.26 13.66 0.56
CA VAL A 154 1.24 13.04 -0.77
C VAL A 154 -0.18 13.06 -1.36
N VAL A 155 -1.23 12.86 -0.55
CA VAL A 155 -2.62 12.98 -1.01
C VAL A 155 -2.94 14.40 -1.48
N VAL A 156 -2.56 15.42 -0.71
CA VAL A 156 -2.76 16.82 -1.10
C VAL A 156 -2.06 17.14 -2.41
N LEU A 157 -0.84 16.63 -2.63
CA LEU A 157 -0.13 16.78 -3.90
C LEU A 157 -0.93 16.16 -5.07
N ASN A 158 -1.42 14.94 -4.91
CA ASN A 158 -2.19 14.25 -5.96
C ASN A 158 -3.54 14.91 -6.25
N VAL A 159 -4.25 15.37 -5.21
CA VAL A 159 -5.51 16.09 -5.34
C VAL A 159 -5.27 17.43 -6.03
N THR A 160 -4.20 18.15 -5.67
CA THR A 160 -3.82 19.42 -6.31
C THR A 160 -3.54 19.19 -7.80
N TYR A 161 -2.80 18.15 -8.16
CA TYR A 161 -2.57 17.78 -9.56
C TYR A 161 -3.89 17.56 -10.32
N CYS A 162 -4.82 16.81 -9.75
CA CYS A 162 -6.11 16.53 -10.38
C CYS A 162 -6.99 17.78 -10.48
N LEU A 163 -7.00 18.63 -9.45
CA LEU A 163 -7.72 19.90 -9.44
C LEU A 163 -7.20 20.85 -10.52
N VAL A 164 -5.88 21.02 -10.62
CA VAL A 164 -5.28 21.87 -11.66
C VAL A 164 -5.69 21.36 -13.05
N ASN A 165 -5.57 20.06 -13.32
CA ASN A 165 -5.97 19.49 -14.62
C ASN A 165 -7.48 19.52 -14.86
N HIS A 166 -8.30 19.53 -13.81
CA HIS A 166 -9.74 19.67 -13.95
C HIS A 166 -10.13 21.09 -14.39
N LEU A 167 -9.40 22.10 -13.88
CA LEU A 167 -9.62 23.53 -14.19
C LEU A 167 -9.07 23.94 -15.56
N ILE A 168 -8.09 23.20 -16.12
CA ILE A 168 -7.59 23.43 -17.47
C ILE A 168 -8.68 23.10 -18.51
N SER A 169 -8.68 23.82 -19.64
CA SER A 169 -9.63 23.63 -20.73
C SER A 169 -9.65 22.18 -21.26
N ASP A 170 -10.84 21.74 -21.69
CA ASP A 170 -11.06 20.36 -22.17
C ASP A 170 -10.19 20.04 -23.40
N SER A 171 -9.98 21.02 -24.27
CA SER A 171 -9.13 20.92 -25.47
C SER A 171 -7.66 20.59 -25.18
N LEU A 172 -7.18 20.87 -23.97
CA LEU A 172 -5.80 20.59 -23.53
C LEU A 172 -5.70 19.34 -22.67
N THR A 173 -6.82 18.81 -22.16
CA THR A 173 -6.83 17.71 -21.17
C THR A 173 -7.65 16.53 -21.64
N VAL A 174 -8.93 16.49 -21.28
CA VAL A 174 -9.85 15.40 -21.54
C VAL A 174 -11.14 16.00 -22.08
N GLU A 175 -11.50 15.60 -23.28
CA GLU A 175 -12.70 16.04 -23.97
C GLU A 175 -13.59 14.84 -24.26
N TYR A 176 -14.89 14.97 -24.05
CA TYR A 176 -15.85 13.98 -24.52
C TYR A 176 -16.16 14.24 -25.99
N VAL A 177 -16.02 13.22 -26.84
CA VAL A 177 -16.32 13.32 -28.27
C VAL A 177 -17.65 12.61 -28.55
N PRO A 178 -18.77 13.34 -28.71
CA PRO A 178 -20.10 12.73 -28.83
C PRO A 178 -20.22 11.77 -30.03
N ALA A 179 -19.55 12.09 -31.14
CA ALA A 179 -19.57 11.25 -32.34
C ALA A 179 -18.98 9.85 -32.12
N LEU A 180 -18.01 9.73 -31.21
CA LEU A 180 -17.35 8.46 -30.90
C LEU A 180 -17.89 7.82 -29.62
N GLU A 181 -18.71 8.54 -28.85
CA GLU A 181 -19.08 8.21 -27.47
C GLU A 181 -17.85 7.78 -26.65
N ALA A 182 -16.73 8.49 -26.84
CA ALA A 182 -15.42 8.17 -26.28
C ALA A 182 -14.79 9.41 -25.62
N CYS A 183 -13.96 9.18 -24.60
CA CYS A 183 -13.12 10.24 -24.02
C CYS A 183 -11.85 10.39 -24.83
N ASN A 184 -11.68 11.54 -25.48
CA ASN A 184 -10.41 11.90 -26.09
C ASN A 184 -9.48 12.48 -25.02
N ILE A 185 -8.36 11.80 -24.80
CA ILE A 185 -7.32 12.22 -23.85
C ILE A 185 -6.15 12.77 -24.67
N THR A 186 -5.82 14.05 -24.50
CA THR A 186 -4.74 14.70 -25.25
C THR A 186 -3.39 14.06 -24.96
N MET A 187 -2.47 14.06 -25.94
CA MET A 187 -1.15 13.46 -25.76
C MET A 187 -0.33 14.18 -24.68
N ALA A 188 -0.43 15.52 -24.63
CA ALA A 188 0.27 16.32 -23.62
C ALA A 188 -0.16 15.93 -22.20
N PHE A 189 -1.46 15.77 -21.96
CA PHE A 189 -1.97 15.31 -20.66
C PHE A 189 -1.50 13.89 -20.33
N ARG A 190 -1.54 12.95 -21.30
CA ARG A 190 -1.03 11.58 -21.10
C ARG A 190 0.44 11.58 -20.67
N ILE A 191 1.29 12.34 -21.37
CA ILE A 191 2.73 12.44 -21.05
C ILE A 191 2.93 13.03 -19.66
N ALA A 192 2.25 14.14 -19.35
CA ALA A 192 2.35 14.78 -18.04
C ALA A 192 1.93 13.83 -16.91
N ALA A 193 0.85 13.07 -17.10
CA ALA A 193 0.37 12.10 -16.14
C ALA A 193 1.33 10.92 -15.95
N LEU A 194 1.94 10.43 -17.03
CA LEU A 194 2.98 9.40 -16.98
C LEU A 194 4.24 9.90 -16.27
N VAL A 195 4.72 11.10 -16.59
CA VAL A 195 5.91 11.69 -15.94
C VAL A 195 5.67 11.82 -14.44
N PHE A 196 4.52 12.33 -14.03
CA PHE A 196 4.18 12.43 -12.62
C PHE A 196 4.13 11.06 -11.93
N GLN A 197 3.56 10.04 -12.60
CA GLN A 197 3.56 8.65 -12.12
C GLN A 197 4.99 8.10 -11.94
N TRP A 198 5.89 8.34 -12.89
CA TRP A 198 7.29 7.94 -12.82
C TRP A 198 8.01 8.60 -11.64
N ILE A 199 7.77 9.89 -11.38
CA ILE A 199 8.35 10.60 -10.23
C ILE A 199 7.95 9.93 -8.90
N LEU A 200 6.68 9.56 -8.74
CA LEU A 200 6.22 8.85 -7.54
C LEU A 200 6.96 7.51 -7.36
N TRP A 201 7.12 6.73 -8.43
CA TRP A 201 7.81 5.44 -8.37
C TRP A 201 9.32 5.55 -8.21
N ILE A 202 9.96 6.61 -8.72
CA ILE A 202 11.36 6.92 -8.39
C ILE A 202 11.50 7.15 -6.87
N GLY A 203 10.54 7.85 -6.24
CA GLY A 203 10.50 7.99 -4.79
C GLY A 203 10.44 6.65 -4.05
N VAL A 204 9.64 5.70 -4.56
CA VAL A 204 9.61 4.32 -4.04
C VAL A 204 10.96 3.61 -4.23
N SER A 205 11.58 3.72 -5.42
CA SER A 205 12.89 3.11 -5.70
C SER A 205 13.96 3.58 -4.70
N VAL A 206 13.98 4.88 -4.38
CA VAL A 206 14.90 5.45 -3.39
C VAL A 206 14.67 4.85 -2.00
N LEU A 207 13.40 4.68 -1.58
CA LEU A 207 13.10 4.05 -0.31
C LEU A 207 13.52 2.58 -0.28
N ILE A 208 13.22 1.81 -1.31
CA ILE A 208 13.63 0.39 -1.39
C ILE A 208 15.14 0.25 -1.37
N PHE A 209 15.86 1.12 -2.06
CA PHE A 209 17.32 1.14 -2.02
C PHE A 209 17.84 1.40 -0.60
N ARG A 210 17.18 2.26 0.19
CA ARG A 210 17.52 2.44 1.61
C ARG A 210 17.21 1.21 2.45
N LEU A 211 16.17 0.46 2.12
CA LEU A 211 15.79 -0.78 2.83
C LEU A 211 16.75 -1.96 2.57
N ARG A 212 17.69 -1.86 1.63
CA ARG A 212 18.57 -2.98 1.22
C ARG A 212 19.44 -3.58 2.33
N ASN A 213 19.74 -2.80 3.37
CA ASN A 213 20.59 -3.24 4.47
C ASN A 213 19.79 -3.90 5.60
N ILE A 214 18.47 -3.98 5.48
CA ILE A 214 17.62 -4.60 6.49
C ILE A 214 17.69 -6.11 6.30
N GLN A 215 18.54 -6.77 7.10
CA GLN A 215 18.56 -8.22 7.26
C GLN A 215 17.39 -8.71 8.13
N SER A 216 16.17 -8.23 7.85
CA SER A 216 15.00 -8.59 8.66
C SER A 216 14.68 -10.07 8.49
N SER A 217 14.48 -10.75 9.62
CA SER A 217 14.05 -12.15 9.64
C SER A 217 12.67 -12.42 9.03
N PHE A 218 11.92 -11.39 8.65
CA PHE A 218 10.54 -11.50 8.15
C PHE A 218 10.40 -11.40 6.64
N ASN A 219 11.51 -11.50 5.88
CA ASN A 219 11.51 -11.48 4.42
C ASN A 219 10.90 -10.18 3.82
N GLU A 220 10.72 -9.13 4.62
CA GLU A 220 10.01 -7.91 4.22
C GLU A 220 10.72 -7.15 3.11
N PHE A 221 12.05 -7.22 3.07
CA PHE A 221 12.83 -6.65 1.98
C PHE A 221 12.53 -7.34 0.64
N TYR A 222 12.51 -8.68 0.62
CA TYR A 222 12.20 -9.44 -0.59
C TYR A 222 10.74 -9.27 -1.03
N GLU A 223 9.80 -9.19 -0.08
CA GLU A 223 8.42 -8.80 -0.39
C GLU A 223 8.35 -7.40 -1.03
N SER A 224 9.11 -6.45 -0.50
CA SER A 224 9.19 -5.08 -1.03
C SER A 224 9.78 -5.04 -2.45
N ILE A 225 10.83 -5.82 -2.71
CA ILE A 225 11.38 -5.99 -4.06
C ILE A 225 10.35 -6.62 -4.99
N ALA A 226 9.67 -7.68 -4.57
CA ALA A 226 8.66 -8.34 -5.40
C ALA A 226 7.53 -7.38 -5.80
N ILE A 227 7.02 -6.60 -4.84
CA ILE A 227 6.04 -5.53 -5.09
C ILE A 227 6.57 -4.52 -6.11
N PHE A 228 7.82 -4.09 -5.94
CA PHE A 228 8.44 -3.11 -6.83
C PHE A 228 8.62 -3.63 -8.26
N VAL A 229 9.07 -4.87 -8.43
CA VAL A 229 9.22 -5.49 -9.74
C VAL A 229 7.87 -5.58 -10.46
N VAL A 230 6.82 -6.03 -9.77
CA VAL A 230 5.45 -6.12 -10.32
C VAL A 230 4.99 -4.75 -10.81
N VAL A 231 5.20 -3.71 -10.01
CA VAL A 231 4.78 -2.36 -10.35
C VAL A 231 5.60 -1.76 -11.49
N ILE A 232 6.93 -1.92 -11.49
CA ILE A 232 7.76 -1.37 -12.56
C ILE A 232 7.42 -2.02 -13.90
N ALA A 233 7.15 -3.33 -13.91
CA ALA A 233 6.64 -4.01 -15.09
C ALA A 233 5.31 -3.39 -15.58
N LEU A 234 4.38 -3.12 -14.65
CA LEU A 234 3.12 -2.46 -14.96
C LEU A 234 3.28 -1.02 -15.48
N LEU A 235 4.22 -0.26 -14.91
CA LEU A 235 4.51 1.11 -15.31
C LEU A 235 5.14 1.18 -16.71
N LEU A 236 6.03 0.23 -17.02
CA LEU A 236 6.61 0.07 -18.35
C LEU A 236 5.53 -0.30 -19.37
N GLU A 237 4.69 -1.30 -19.08
CA GLU A 237 3.55 -1.66 -19.92
C GLU A 237 2.64 -0.45 -20.15
N THR A 238 2.26 0.26 -19.09
CA THR A 238 1.39 1.43 -19.17
C THR A 238 2.02 2.54 -20.03
N THR A 239 3.33 2.75 -19.92
CA THR A 239 4.07 3.72 -20.72
C THR A 239 4.06 3.33 -22.20
N VAL A 240 4.37 2.08 -22.52
CA VAL A 240 4.35 1.55 -23.90
C VAL A 240 2.94 1.65 -24.49
N THR A 241 1.93 1.21 -23.75
CA THR A 241 0.52 1.25 -24.20
C THR A 241 0.04 2.67 -24.50
N ASN A 242 0.34 3.64 -23.62
CA ASN A 242 -0.12 5.01 -23.83
C ASN A 242 0.69 5.81 -24.86
N VAL A 243 1.98 5.50 -25.03
CA VAL A 243 2.87 6.23 -25.95
C VAL A 243 2.80 5.64 -27.36
N HIS A 244 2.86 4.32 -27.48
CA HIS A 244 2.93 3.66 -28.79
C HIS A 244 1.55 3.40 -29.39
N TYR A 245 0.58 2.98 -28.57
CA TYR A 245 -0.74 2.58 -29.04
C TYR A 245 -1.78 3.67 -28.76
N ARG A 246 -1.74 4.78 -29.52
CA ARG A 246 -2.61 5.95 -29.28
C ARG A 246 -4.10 5.60 -29.17
N TYR A 247 -4.56 4.60 -29.92
CA TYR A 247 -5.95 4.17 -30.04
C TYR A 247 -6.24 2.80 -29.38
N TYR A 248 -5.43 2.36 -28.42
CA TYR A 248 -5.60 1.04 -27.76
C TYR A 248 -7.00 0.83 -27.16
N VAL A 249 -7.68 1.92 -26.77
CA VAL A 249 -9.05 1.91 -26.22
C VAL A 249 -10.06 1.37 -27.24
N LEU A 250 -9.82 1.57 -28.54
CA LEU A 250 -10.70 1.09 -29.61
C LEU A 250 -10.41 -0.37 -29.99
N GLU A 251 -9.18 -0.85 -29.73
CA GLU A 251 -8.75 -2.20 -30.04
C GLU A 251 -9.07 -3.15 -28.89
N GLN A 252 -10.10 -3.97 -29.07
CA GLN A 252 -10.58 -4.94 -28.07
C GLN A 252 -9.48 -5.76 -27.35
N PRO A 253 -8.56 -6.45 -28.05
CA PRO A 253 -7.55 -7.25 -27.36
C PRO A 253 -6.65 -6.41 -26.45
N ARG A 254 -6.29 -5.19 -26.87
CA ARG A 254 -5.40 -4.30 -26.13
C ARG A 254 -6.06 -3.73 -24.89
N ARG A 255 -7.33 -3.30 -24.97
CA ARG A 255 -8.05 -2.83 -23.77
C ARG A 255 -8.28 -3.94 -22.75
N ILE A 256 -8.58 -5.18 -23.19
CA ILE A 256 -8.73 -6.34 -22.31
C ILE A 256 -7.39 -6.67 -21.65
N GLU A 257 -6.31 -6.79 -22.44
CA GLU A 257 -4.95 -7.01 -21.96
C GLU A 257 -4.58 -5.99 -20.87
N LYS A 258 -4.76 -4.69 -21.17
CA LYS A 258 -4.44 -3.61 -20.24
C LYS A 258 -5.19 -3.73 -18.92
N THR A 259 -6.50 -3.96 -18.97
CA THR A 259 -7.34 -4.06 -17.77
C THR A 259 -7.03 -5.29 -16.93
N VAL A 260 -6.75 -6.44 -17.58
CA VAL A 260 -6.37 -7.67 -16.89
C VAL A 260 -5.01 -7.49 -16.20
N MET A 261 -4.02 -6.90 -16.88
CA MET A 261 -2.71 -6.62 -16.32
C MET A 261 -2.79 -5.67 -15.11
N ASP A 262 -3.55 -4.58 -15.23
CA ASP A 262 -3.79 -3.64 -14.12
C ASP A 262 -4.45 -4.32 -12.93
N ALA A 263 -5.50 -5.11 -13.16
CA ALA A 263 -6.22 -5.83 -12.11
C ALA A 263 -5.35 -6.91 -11.45
N ALA A 264 -4.59 -7.68 -12.22
CA ALA A 264 -3.71 -8.72 -11.71
C ALA A 264 -2.58 -8.13 -10.86
N ALA A 265 -1.87 -7.11 -11.38
CA ALA A 265 -0.75 -6.49 -10.68
C ALA A 265 -1.19 -5.83 -9.36
N SER A 266 -2.30 -5.08 -9.38
CA SER A 266 -2.81 -4.42 -8.18
C SER A 266 -3.27 -5.39 -7.09
N ASN A 267 -3.93 -6.50 -7.45
CA ASN A 267 -4.28 -7.55 -6.49
C ASN A 267 -3.03 -8.29 -5.99
N LEU A 268 -2.07 -8.58 -6.89
CA LEU A 268 -0.82 -9.24 -6.54
C LEU A 268 -0.03 -8.46 -5.49
N VAL A 269 -0.01 -7.13 -5.55
CA VAL A 269 0.61 -6.28 -4.50
C VAL A 269 -0.02 -6.54 -3.13
N VAL A 270 -1.35 -6.61 -3.03
CA VAL A 270 -2.05 -6.88 -1.76
C VAL A 270 -1.78 -8.31 -1.29
N TRP A 271 -1.75 -9.28 -2.22
CA TRP A 271 -1.48 -10.69 -1.90
C TRP A 271 -0.04 -10.91 -1.43
N LEU A 272 0.94 -10.25 -2.05
CA LEU A 272 2.34 -10.31 -1.60
C LEU A 272 2.50 -9.83 -0.15
N ILE A 273 1.67 -8.89 0.29
CA ILE A 273 1.69 -8.38 1.67
C ILE A 273 0.95 -9.32 2.64
N MET A 274 -0.22 -9.83 2.25
CA MET A 274 -1.18 -10.44 3.20
C MET A 274 -1.42 -11.93 3.02
N ALA A 275 -1.23 -12.50 1.83
CA ALA A 275 -1.62 -13.87 1.55
C ALA A 275 -0.87 -14.87 2.44
N TYR A 276 0.44 -14.65 2.65
CA TYR A 276 1.26 -15.50 3.49
C TYR A 276 0.82 -15.52 4.97
N PRO A 277 0.73 -14.38 5.68
CA PRO A 277 0.29 -14.39 7.09
C PRO A 277 -1.16 -14.86 7.25
N VAL A 278 -2.05 -14.58 6.29
CA VAL A 278 -3.43 -15.10 6.30
C VAL A 278 -3.46 -16.63 6.15
N ALA A 279 -2.71 -17.18 5.20
CA ALA A 279 -2.59 -18.63 5.03
C ALA A 279 -2.02 -19.31 6.28
N MET A 280 -0.99 -18.72 6.90
CA MET A 280 -0.42 -19.25 8.14
C MET A 280 -1.37 -19.14 9.32
N CYS A 281 -2.16 -18.08 9.41
CA CYS A 281 -3.24 -17.94 10.38
C CYS A 281 -4.30 -19.04 10.23
N LEU A 282 -4.69 -19.37 8.99
CA LEU A 282 -5.69 -20.41 8.69
C LEU A 282 -5.20 -21.82 9.02
N PHE A 283 -4.00 -22.18 8.57
CA PHE A 283 -3.56 -23.58 8.61
C PHE A 283 -2.62 -23.91 9.78
N ARG A 284 -1.89 -22.93 10.32
CA ARG A 284 -0.81 -23.16 11.29
C ARG A 284 -0.74 -22.09 12.39
N HIS A 285 -1.87 -21.54 12.80
CA HIS A 285 -1.97 -20.39 13.72
C HIS A 285 -0.95 -20.40 14.87
N ARG A 286 -1.04 -21.38 15.78
CA ARG A 286 -0.21 -21.42 17.00
C ARG A 286 1.25 -21.76 16.74
N SER A 287 1.54 -22.54 15.70
CA SER A 287 2.92 -22.96 15.40
C SER A 287 3.67 -21.84 14.69
N TYR A 288 3.03 -21.16 13.74
CA TYR A 288 3.62 -20.03 13.06
C TYR A 288 3.79 -18.83 13.97
N GLU A 289 2.83 -18.53 14.85
CA GLU A 289 2.98 -17.43 15.81
C GLU A 289 4.16 -17.64 16.77
N ARG A 290 4.34 -18.87 17.30
CA ARG A 290 5.49 -19.19 18.15
C ARG A 290 6.81 -19.04 17.40
N TRP A 291 6.91 -19.65 16.21
CA TRP A 291 8.08 -19.51 15.35
C TRP A 291 8.39 -18.04 15.04
N TRP A 292 7.35 -17.23 14.75
CA TRP A 292 7.49 -15.81 14.47
C TRP A 292 8.01 -15.02 15.68
N LEU A 293 7.56 -15.35 16.90
CA LEU A 293 8.04 -14.73 18.15
C LEU A 293 9.46 -15.15 18.52
N GLU A 294 9.82 -16.42 18.32
CA GLU A 294 11.18 -16.92 18.51
C GLU A 294 12.14 -16.16 17.58
N ARG A 295 11.78 -16.04 16.30
CA ARG A 295 12.53 -15.30 15.29
C ARG A 295 12.73 -13.82 15.65
N LEU A 296 11.70 -13.16 16.20
CA LEU A 296 11.81 -11.78 16.69
C LEU A 296 12.79 -11.66 17.87
N THR A 297 12.83 -12.66 18.73
CA THR A 297 13.69 -12.65 19.92
C THR A 297 15.15 -12.82 19.52
N ASP A 298 15.42 -13.69 18.56
CA ASP A 298 16.77 -13.91 18.00
C ASP A 298 17.32 -12.65 17.33
N ASP A 299 16.50 -11.90 16.59
CA ASP A 299 16.90 -10.63 15.95
C ASP A 299 17.33 -9.57 16.98
N ASN A 300 16.62 -9.47 18.11
CA ASN A 300 16.94 -8.53 19.17
C ASN A 300 18.23 -8.88 19.92
N HIS A 301 18.51 -10.17 20.11
CA HIS A 301 19.74 -10.60 20.78
C HIS A 301 20.99 -10.27 19.96
N ASN A 302 20.94 -10.43 18.63
CA ASN A 302 22.08 -10.11 17.77
C ASN A 302 22.44 -8.61 17.76
N ASP A 303 21.44 -7.70 17.83
CA ASP A 303 21.72 -6.24 17.90
C ASP A 303 22.35 -5.84 19.26
N LEU A 304 22.09 -6.60 20.33
CA LEU A 304 22.71 -6.38 21.64
C LEU A 304 24.17 -6.86 21.68
N PHE A 305 24.47 -8.07 21.21
CA PHE A 305 25.85 -8.59 21.20
C PHE A 305 26.79 -7.77 20.33
N THR A 306 26.32 -7.35 19.15
CA THR A 306 27.10 -6.47 18.25
C THR A 306 27.51 -5.15 18.93
N ARG A 307 26.68 -4.62 19.84
CA ARG A 307 27.00 -3.38 20.57
C ARG A 307 28.00 -3.56 21.70
N VAL A 308 28.00 -4.71 22.38
CA VAL A 308 28.91 -4.98 23.50
C VAL A 308 30.34 -5.14 22.98
N ASP A 309 30.53 -5.88 21.88
CA ASP A 309 31.86 -6.09 21.28
C ASP A 309 32.50 -4.78 20.77
N ASP A 310 31.69 -3.84 20.23
CA ASP A 310 32.16 -2.51 19.83
C ASP A 310 32.57 -1.64 21.04
N GLN A 311 31.92 -1.82 22.20
CA GLN A 311 32.22 -1.02 23.39
C GLN A 311 33.48 -1.52 24.12
N ASP A 312 33.67 -2.85 24.18
CA ASP A 312 34.83 -3.46 24.83
C ASP A 312 36.11 -3.34 23.98
N SER A 313 35.99 -3.34 22.64
CA SER A 313 37.14 -3.11 21.75
C SER A 313 37.66 -1.66 21.79
N VAL A 314 36.78 -0.67 22.05
CA VAL A 314 37.19 0.73 22.29
C VAL A 314 37.80 0.90 23.69
N ALA A 315 37.30 0.19 24.71
CA ALA A 315 37.89 0.21 26.04
C ALA A 315 39.28 -0.46 26.08
N LEU A 316 39.49 -1.57 25.36
CA LEU A 316 40.79 -2.25 25.32
C LEU A 316 41.88 -1.46 24.58
N ASN A 317 41.54 -0.66 23.57
CA ASN A 317 42.51 0.17 22.86
C ASN A 317 42.92 1.42 23.66
N ASN A 318 42.07 1.94 24.54
CA ASN A 318 42.43 3.06 25.41
C ASN A 318 43.24 2.63 26.65
N HIS A 319 43.25 1.34 26.99
CA HIS A 319 44.00 0.85 28.15
C HIS A 319 45.46 0.47 27.85
N LYS A 320 45.92 0.61 26.60
CA LYS A 320 47.28 0.20 26.18
C LYS A 320 48.37 1.28 26.28
N PHE A 321 48.11 2.43 26.91
CA PHE A 321 49.12 3.50 27.04
C PHE A 321 49.06 4.22 28.40
N ASN A 322 49.47 3.52 29.45
CA ASN A 322 50.22 4.07 30.61
C ASN A 322 50.49 2.94 31.61
N ILE A 323 51.40 2.03 31.25
CA ILE A 323 52.08 1.20 32.25
C ILE A 323 53.32 1.97 32.66
N THR A 324 53.15 2.91 33.59
CA THR A 324 54.25 3.37 34.43
C THR A 324 54.32 2.40 35.60
N SER A 325 55.38 1.61 35.62
CA SER A 325 55.67 0.59 36.62
C SER A 325 55.92 1.23 37.99
N THR A 326 55.07 0.97 38.97
CA THR A 326 55.42 1.09 40.39
C THR A 326 54.94 -0.13 41.18
N SER A 327 55.94 -0.92 41.56
CA SER A 327 56.16 -1.76 42.75
C SER A 327 55.00 -2.50 43.44
N PRO A 328 55.20 -3.78 43.83
CA PRO A 328 54.21 -4.60 44.51
C PRO A 328 54.35 -4.56 46.04
N SER A 329 53.22 -4.46 46.74
CA SER A 329 53.05 -5.11 48.05
C SER A 329 51.56 -5.19 48.41
N ASP A 330 51.15 -6.40 48.77
CA ASP A 330 50.17 -6.73 49.79
C ASP A 330 49.02 -7.65 49.36
N THR A 331 49.21 -8.87 49.84
CA THR A 331 48.34 -10.02 49.97
C THR A 331 47.09 -9.66 50.77
N ALA A 332 45.90 -9.75 50.16
CA ALA A 332 44.64 -9.71 50.88
C ALA A 332 43.76 -10.91 50.51
N HIS A 333 43.53 -11.75 51.51
CA HIS A 333 42.65 -12.92 51.49
C HIS A 333 41.19 -12.50 51.24
N LEU A 334 40.54 -13.10 50.23
CA LEU A 334 39.09 -13.00 50.03
C LEU A 334 38.40 -14.30 50.45
N ARG A 335 37.64 -14.18 51.54
CA ARG A 335 36.81 -15.19 52.19
C ARG A 335 35.45 -15.22 51.49
N ILE A 336 35.14 -16.32 50.80
CA ILE A 336 33.82 -16.54 50.18
C ILE A 336 32.92 -17.25 51.21
N SER A 337 31.91 -16.54 51.71
CA SER A 337 30.82 -17.10 52.51
C SER A 337 29.62 -17.38 51.60
N ASN A 338 29.21 -18.65 51.56
CA ASN A 338 27.93 -19.10 51.00
C ASN A 338 26.75 -18.65 51.86
N PRO A 339 25.65 -18.14 51.28
CA PRO A 339 24.36 -18.09 51.95
C PRO A 339 23.47 -19.27 51.52
N THR A 340 23.05 -20.00 52.54
CA THR A 340 22.03 -21.06 52.57
C THR A 340 20.60 -20.52 52.43
N SER A 341 19.78 -21.34 51.76
CA SER A 341 18.35 -21.62 52.02
C SER A 341 17.34 -20.48 52.18
N PHE A 342 16.44 -20.38 51.20
CA PHE A 342 15.09 -19.80 51.34
C PHE A 342 14.07 -20.89 51.73
N PRO A 343 13.17 -20.66 52.70
CA PRO A 343 11.95 -21.43 52.84
C PRO A 343 10.77 -20.77 52.09
N ALA A 344 10.02 -21.61 51.41
CA ALA A 344 8.75 -21.28 50.78
C ALA A 344 7.69 -20.90 51.83
N THR A 345 6.97 -19.80 51.59
CA THR A 345 5.72 -19.47 52.27
C THR A 345 4.63 -19.31 51.23
N MET A 346 3.68 -20.22 51.31
CA MET A 346 2.47 -20.33 50.50
C MET A 346 1.38 -19.56 51.25
N HIS A 347 0.93 -18.42 50.72
CA HIS A 347 -0.27 -17.73 51.19
C HIS A 347 -1.34 -17.79 50.10
N ALA A 348 -2.38 -18.57 50.39
CA ALA A 348 -3.67 -18.48 49.74
C ALA A 348 -4.43 -17.33 50.39
N ASP A 349 -5.04 -16.45 49.59
CA ASP A 349 -6.17 -15.66 50.05
C ASP A 349 -7.22 -15.54 48.94
N ASN A 350 -8.38 -16.08 49.27
CA ASN A 350 -9.65 -15.87 48.61
C ASN A 350 -10.26 -14.60 49.18
N THR A 351 -10.67 -13.64 48.34
CA THR A 351 -11.82 -12.79 48.72
C THR A 351 -12.61 -12.28 47.52
N VAL A 352 -13.92 -12.44 47.69
CA VAL A 352 -15.07 -12.11 46.86
C VAL A 352 -15.39 -10.62 46.93
N GLY A 353 -15.94 -10.06 45.85
CA GLY A 353 -16.68 -8.79 45.79
C GLY A 353 -16.41 -8.05 44.48
N GLY A 354 -17.32 -7.88 43.52
CA GLY A 354 -18.75 -7.67 43.64
C GLY A 354 -19.07 -6.18 43.54
N HIS A 355 -18.94 -5.58 42.35
CA HIS A 355 -19.60 -4.31 42.05
C HIS A 355 -19.97 -4.25 40.56
N LEU A 356 -21.25 -4.44 40.28
CA LEU A 356 -21.88 -3.96 39.06
C LEU A 356 -21.90 -2.44 39.11
N ASP A 357 -21.46 -1.79 38.04
CA ASP A 357 -21.95 -0.46 37.73
C ASP A 357 -22.30 -0.34 36.25
N SER A 358 -23.46 0.26 36.05
CA SER A 358 -24.19 0.31 34.79
C SER A 358 -24.32 1.77 34.36
N ARG A 359 -24.33 1.97 33.03
CA ARG A 359 -24.64 3.20 32.26
C ARG A 359 -23.46 4.09 31.88
N GLN A 360 -23.10 4.07 30.60
CA GLN A 360 -23.47 5.13 29.65
C GLN A 360 -23.06 4.73 28.23
N ALA A 361 -24.06 4.45 27.40
CA ALA A 361 -23.90 4.28 25.96
C ALA A 361 -23.94 5.68 25.32
N THR A 362 -22.75 6.22 25.06
CA THR A 362 -22.56 7.38 24.17
C THR A 362 -21.94 6.85 22.88
N LEU A 363 -22.73 6.89 21.80
CA LEU A 363 -22.32 6.63 20.43
C LEU A 363 -21.25 7.65 20.01
N GLY A 364 -19.98 7.30 20.23
CA GLY A 364 -18.81 8.05 19.78
C GLY A 364 -18.21 7.42 18.54
N MET A 365 -18.56 7.94 17.36
CA MET A 365 -17.97 7.56 16.07
C MET A 365 -16.56 8.16 15.86
N SER A 366 -15.79 8.30 16.94
CA SER A 366 -14.48 8.95 17.01
C SER A 366 -13.35 8.03 17.53
N SER A 367 -13.61 6.73 17.74
CA SER A 367 -12.61 5.79 18.28
C SER A 367 -11.89 4.92 17.25
N ILE A 368 -12.12 5.10 15.94
CA ILE A 368 -11.52 4.22 14.90
C ILE A 368 -10.03 4.53 14.63
N PHE A 369 -9.46 5.60 15.20
CA PHE A 369 -8.06 5.99 14.95
C PHE A 369 -7.15 6.10 16.18
N ASN A 370 -7.62 5.73 17.37
CA ASN A 370 -6.72 5.53 18.52
C ASN A 370 -6.19 4.10 18.50
N ILE A 371 -5.13 3.88 17.73
CA ILE A 371 -4.22 2.75 17.94
C ILE A 371 -3.51 3.05 19.26
N GLU A 372 -4.16 2.73 20.38
CA GLU A 372 -3.46 2.54 21.65
C GLU A 372 -2.61 1.28 21.50
N TYR A 373 -1.35 1.50 21.15
CA TYR A 373 -0.30 0.53 21.46
C TYR A 373 -0.40 0.26 22.97
N PRO A 374 -0.54 -1.00 23.43
CA PRO A 374 -0.58 -1.30 24.85
C PRO A 374 0.70 -0.78 25.50
N ARG A 375 0.60 0.34 26.21
CA ARG A 375 1.64 0.86 27.10
C ARG A 375 1.64 0.03 28.38
N TYR A 376 1.96 -1.26 28.33
CA TYR A 376 2.34 -2.01 29.53
C TYR A 376 3.10 -3.27 29.13
N MET A 377 4.34 -3.08 28.69
CA MET A 377 5.45 -3.84 29.25
C MET A 377 6.45 -2.80 29.79
N PRO A 378 6.75 -2.79 31.10
CA PRO A 378 7.87 -2.02 31.58
C PRO A 378 9.14 -2.67 30.99
N ASP A 379 9.95 -1.85 30.33
CA ASP A 379 11.31 -2.12 29.82
C ASP A 379 11.57 -2.85 28.50
N ASN A 380 10.56 -3.19 27.68
CA ASN A 380 10.82 -3.57 26.27
C ASN A 380 10.16 -2.59 25.30
N ARG A 381 10.87 -1.50 25.02
CA ARG A 381 10.61 -0.65 23.84
C ARG A 381 10.93 -1.50 22.60
N TYR A 382 10.18 -1.33 21.51
CA TYR A 382 10.27 -2.06 20.23
C TYR A 382 9.44 -3.35 20.14
N VAL A 383 8.11 -3.19 20.04
CA VAL A 383 7.28 -4.14 19.29
C VAL A 383 6.35 -3.32 18.39
N LEU A 384 6.39 -3.61 17.09
CA LEU A 384 5.63 -2.99 16.00
C LEU A 384 4.11 -3.18 16.12
#